data_AF-A0A7R9SWG3-F1
#
_entry.id   AF-A0A7R9SWG3-F1
#
_cell.length_a   1.000
_cell.length_b   1.000
_cell.length_c   1.000
_cell.angle_alpha   90.00
_cell.angle_beta   90.00
_cell.angle_gamma   90.00
#
_symmetry.space_group_name_H-M   'P 1'
#
loop_
_entity.id
_entity.type
_entity.pdbx_description
1 polymer ?
#
loop_
_entity_poly.entity_id
_entity_poly.type
_entity_poly.pdbx_seq_one_letter_code
_entity_poly.pdbx_strand_id
1 'polypeptide(L)'
;ELHDYGSAGVVFTAPHGIYLFRDNDVPHKPEDWTTFIAKTCAEWTSGYALVWSESERLKSELTRTACSSNRDPNYALAGWDCPEDESGECTSVELPWYKHLRRVRADVDGAKHT
;
A
#
# COMPACT_ATOMS: atom_id res chain seq x y z
N GLU A 1 4.80 7.29 27.12
CA GLU A 1 4.50 5.85 26.98
C GLU A 1 5.41 5.30 25.89
N LEU A 2 6.04 4.13 26.11
CA LEU A 2 6.88 3.45 25.11
C LEU A 2 6.10 2.23 24.63
N HIS A 3 5.80 2.18 23.34
CA HIS A 3 5.13 1.06 22.70
C HIS A 3 6.16 0.24 21.90
N ASP A 4 6.20 -1.06 22.13
CA ASP A 4 6.99 -2.02 21.36
C ASP A 4 6.14 -2.56 20.20
N TYR A 5 6.64 -2.43 18.98
CA TYR A 5 5.96 -2.83 17.74
C TYR A 5 6.62 -4.06 17.08
N GLY A 6 7.48 -4.77 17.81
CA GLY A 6 8.18 -5.96 17.37
C GLY A 6 9.64 -5.72 16.98
N SER A 7 10.37 -6.81 16.74
CA SER A 7 11.81 -6.81 16.44
C SER A 7 12.17 -6.73 14.95
N ALA A 8 11.16 -6.68 14.07
CA ALA A 8 11.35 -6.60 12.62
C ALA A 8 11.58 -5.15 12.16
N GLY A 9 12.27 -4.99 11.03
CA GLY A 9 12.48 -3.67 10.41
C GLY A 9 11.16 -3.00 10.04
N VAL A 10 11.02 -1.72 10.37
CA VAL A 10 9.80 -0.93 10.09
C VAL A 10 9.72 -0.58 8.60
N VAL A 11 8.55 -0.80 8.01
CA VAL A 11 8.26 -0.39 6.62
C VAL A 11 7.29 0.77 6.63
N PHE A 12 7.70 1.89 6.03
CA PHE A 12 6.87 3.06 5.79
C PHE A 12 6.31 3.01 4.37
N THR A 13 5.04 3.32 4.20
CA THR A 13 4.39 3.33 2.89
C THR A 13 3.87 4.73 2.57
N ALA A 14 3.99 5.15 1.31
CA ALA A 14 3.37 6.39 0.83
C ALA A 14 2.74 6.18 -0.55
N PRO A 15 1.58 5.52 -0.60
CA PRO A 15 0.92 5.24 -1.87
C PRO A 15 0.29 6.46 -2.52
N HIS A 16 -0.03 7.52 -1.77
CA HIS A 16 -0.69 8.71 -2.32
C HIS A 16 0.30 9.71 -2.94
N GLY A 17 1.47 9.27 -3.41
CA GLY A 17 2.37 10.11 -4.20
C GLY A 17 1.90 10.34 -5.66
N ILE A 18 0.78 9.73 -6.06
CA ILE A 18 0.21 9.78 -7.42
C ILE A 18 -1.32 9.90 -7.37
N TYR A 19 -1.95 10.21 -8.51
CA TYR A 19 -3.41 10.14 -8.64
C TYR A 19 -3.86 8.68 -8.59
N LEU A 20 -4.81 8.37 -7.71
CA LEU A 20 -5.33 7.00 -7.52
C LEU A 20 -6.86 7.00 -7.52
N PHE A 21 -7.45 5.92 -8.03
CA PHE A 21 -8.89 5.68 -7.86
C PHE A 21 -9.17 5.11 -6.47
N ARG A 22 -10.23 5.60 -5.82
CA ARG A 22 -10.89 4.98 -4.68
C ARG A 22 -12.37 4.78 -5.04
N ASP A 23 -12.95 3.62 -4.72
CA ASP A 23 -14.38 3.31 -4.85
C ASP A 23 -15.10 3.65 -6.16
N ASN A 24 -14.46 3.47 -7.32
CA ASN A 24 -15.04 3.89 -8.61
C ASN A 24 -15.42 5.39 -8.67
N ASP A 25 -14.82 6.20 -7.80
CA ASP A 25 -15.12 7.61 -7.63
C ASP A 25 -14.04 8.51 -8.28
N VAL A 26 -14.18 9.83 -8.12
CA VAL A 26 -13.24 10.83 -8.65
C VAL A 26 -11.79 10.53 -8.20
N PRO A 27 -10.79 10.61 -9.11
CA PRO A 27 -9.38 10.40 -8.77
C PRO A 27 -8.96 11.18 -7.52
N HIS A 28 -8.43 10.47 -6.53
CA HIS A 28 -7.83 11.08 -5.35
C HIS A 28 -6.56 11.81 -5.77
N LYS A 29 -6.41 13.04 -5.28
CA LYS A 29 -5.24 13.87 -5.60
C LYS A 29 -4.01 13.32 -4.86
N PRO A 30 -2.82 13.44 -5.44
CA PRO A 30 -1.57 13.16 -4.74
C PRO A 30 -1.44 14.02 -3.47
N GLU A 31 -0.84 13.45 -2.44
CA GLU A 31 -0.39 14.13 -1.24
C GLU A 31 1.10 14.49 -1.42
N ASP A 32 1.41 15.78 -1.55
CA ASP A 32 2.71 16.26 -2.03
C ASP A 32 3.91 15.79 -1.19
N TRP A 33 3.71 15.58 0.11
CA TRP A 33 4.80 15.34 1.07
C TRP A 33 4.90 13.91 1.58
N THR A 34 3.95 13.02 1.31
CA THR A 34 3.97 11.69 1.95
C THR A 34 5.12 10.82 1.50
N THR A 35 5.54 10.93 0.23
CA THR A 35 6.75 10.24 -0.24
C THR A 35 8.01 10.74 0.49
N PHE A 36 8.11 12.04 0.75
CA PHE A 36 9.22 12.61 1.51
C PHE A 36 9.21 12.10 2.95
N ILE A 37 8.06 12.21 3.63
CA ILE A 37 7.88 11.77 5.02
C ILE A 37 8.24 10.28 5.17
N ALA A 38 7.71 9.39 4.31
CA ALA A 38 8.00 7.96 4.40
C ALA A 38 9.49 7.64 4.23
N LYS A 39 10.18 8.31 3.31
CA LYS A 39 11.63 8.15 3.13
C LYS A 39 12.41 8.64 4.35
N THR A 40 12.07 9.81 4.87
CA THR A 40 12.72 10.39 6.06
C THR A 40 12.52 9.52 7.29
N CYS A 41 11.32 8.98 7.51
CA CYS A 41 11.07 8.07 8.63
C CYS A 41 11.85 6.75 8.49
N ALA A 42 11.92 6.19 7.27
CA ALA A 42 12.73 5.01 7.02
C ALA A 42 14.21 5.27 7.31
N GLU A 43 14.75 6.41 6.87
CA GLU A 43 16.12 6.81 7.17
C GLU A 43 16.38 6.94 8.68
N TRP A 44 15.52 7.65 9.41
CA TRP A 44 15.69 7.86 10.86
C TRP A 44 15.61 6.58 11.69
N THR A 45 14.91 5.56 11.19
CA THR A 45 14.70 4.29 11.90
C THR A 45 15.58 3.17 11.37
N SER A 46 16.45 3.42 10.38
CA SER A 46 17.12 2.36 9.61
C SER A 46 16.15 1.31 9.05
N GLY A 47 14.93 1.75 8.71
CA GLY A 47 13.86 0.94 8.13
C GLY A 47 13.84 1.02 6.61
N TYR A 48 12.66 0.72 6.04
CA TYR A 48 12.44 0.71 4.58
C TYR A 48 11.27 1.61 4.19
N ALA A 49 11.33 2.18 2.98
CA ALA A 49 10.23 2.97 2.42
C ALA A 49 9.73 2.32 1.12
N LEU A 50 8.43 2.06 1.04
CA LEU A 50 7.74 1.61 -0.16
C LEU A 50 6.92 2.78 -0.74
N VAL A 51 7.39 3.29 -1.88
CA VAL A 51 6.82 4.47 -2.55
C VAL A 51 6.81 4.24 -4.06
N TRP A 52 5.98 4.99 -4.78
CA TRP A 52 6.01 4.99 -6.25
C TRP A 52 7.36 5.49 -6.77
N SER A 53 7.80 4.93 -7.90
CA SER A 53 9.00 5.40 -8.57
C SER A 53 8.86 6.87 -8.96
N GLU A 54 9.99 7.56 -9.09
CA GLU A 54 10.01 8.94 -9.58
C GLU A 54 9.37 9.07 -10.96
N SER A 55 9.63 8.12 -11.86
CA SER A 55 9.01 8.08 -13.19
C SER A 55 7.48 8.02 -13.13
N GLU A 56 6.91 7.20 -12.23
CA GLU A 56 5.46 7.08 -12.09
C GLU A 56 4.84 8.33 -11.47
N ARG A 57 5.56 8.96 -10.52
CA ARG A 57 5.15 10.25 -9.93
C ARG A 57 5.14 11.38 -10.94
N LEU A 58 6.20 11.52 -11.74
CA LEU A 58 6.29 12.53 -12.80
C LEU A 58 5.21 12.33 -13.87
N LYS A 59 5.00 11.08 -14.30
CA LYS A 59 3.92 10.72 -15.24
C LYS A 59 2.54 11.08 -14.69
N SER A 60 2.29 10.75 -13.43
CA SER A 60 1.05 11.07 -12.72
C SER A 60 0.83 12.58 -12.61
N GLU A 61 1.86 13.35 -12.28
CA GLU A 61 1.79 14.82 -12.20
C GLU A 61 1.51 15.46 -13.57
N LEU A 62 2.15 14.97 -14.63
CA LEU A 62 1.96 15.47 -15.99
C LEU A 62 0.56 15.20 -16.51
N THR A 63 0.05 13.99 -16.29
CA THR A 63 -1.26 13.56 -16.82
C THR A 63 -2.41 14.03 -15.96
N ARG A 64 -2.19 14.24 -14.65
CA ARG A 64 -3.23 14.56 -13.65
C ARG A 64 -4.41 13.59 -13.66
N THR A 65 -4.16 12.34 -14.05
CA THR A 65 -5.16 11.29 -14.15
C THR A 65 -4.70 10.06 -13.41
N ALA A 66 -5.61 9.39 -12.71
CA ALA A 66 -5.32 8.09 -12.12
C ALA A 66 -5.16 7.01 -13.20
N CYS A 67 -4.14 6.17 -13.05
CA CYS A 67 -3.97 5.00 -13.90
C CYS A 67 -4.87 3.86 -13.40
N SER A 68 -5.67 3.26 -14.29
CA SER A 68 -6.62 2.21 -13.92
C SER A 68 -5.97 0.92 -13.40
N SER A 69 -4.68 0.71 -13.68
CA SER A 69 -3.90 -0.41 -13.14
C SER A 69 -3.30 -0.13 -11.75
N ASN A 70 -3.17 1.14 -11.36
CA ASN A 70 -2.57 1.50 -10.06
C ASN A 70 -3.63 1.38 -8.96
N ARG A 71 -3.20 0.95 -7.77
CA ARG A 71 -4.08 0.70 -6.63
C ARG A 71 -3.50 1.29 -5.35
N ASP A 72 -4.39 1.78 -4.50
CA ASP A 72 -4.05 2.23 -3.16
C ASP A 72 -3.99 1.02 -2.20
N PRO A 73 -2.82 0.66 -1.64
CA PRO A 73 -2.66 -0.43 -0.70
C PRO A 73 -3.29 -0.15 0.68
N ASN A 74 -3.52 1.12 1.03
CA ASN A 74 -4.26 1.47 2.25
C ASN A 74 -5.77 1.34 2.05
N TYR A 75 -6.19 1.10 0.81
CA TYR A 75 -7.57 0.94 0.40
C TYR A 75 -7.82 -0.48 -0.10
N ALA A 76 -7.66 -1.45 0.80
CA ALA A 76 -8.17 -2.79 0.56
C ALA A 76 -9.69 -2.73 0.63
N LEU A 77 -10.36 -2.74 -0.53
CA LEU A 77 -11.82 -2.86 -0.62
C LEU A 77 -12.27 -4.01 0.30
N ALA A 78 -13.07 -3.67 1.32
CA ALA A 78 -13.72 -4.68 2.14
C ALA A 78 -14.62 -5.50 1.20
N GLY A 79 -14.23 -6.74 0.90
CA GLY A 79 -14.91 -7.59 -0.08
C GLY A 79 -14.22 -7.68 -1.45
N TRP A 80 -12.97 -7.23 -1.62
CA TRP A 80 -12.16 -7.72 -2.74
C TRP A 80 -11.74 -9.16 -2.46
N ASP A 81 -12.66 -10.07 -2.75
CA ASP A 81 -12.27 -11.42 -3.10
C ASP A 81 -11.31 -11.27 -4.27
N CYS A 82 -10.05 -11.69 -4.07
CA CYS A 82 -9.23 -12.00 -5.24
C CYS A 82 -10.11 -12.82 -6.17
N PRO A 83 -10.18 -12.52 -7.48
CA PRO A 83 -10.79 -13.46 -8.40
C PRO A 83 -9.98 -14.76 -8.29
N GLU A 84 -10.51 -15.68 -7.50
CA GLU A 84 -10.09 -17.07 -7.44
C GLU A 84 -10.49 -17.65 -8.79
N ASP A 85 -9.53 -18.25 -9.49
CA ASP A 85 -9.90 -19.15 -10.57
C ASP A 85 -10.62 -20.38 -9.99
N GLU A 86 -11.09 -21.28 -10.86
CA GLU A 86 -11.78 -22.52 -10.44
C GLU A 86 -10.92 -23.42 -9.52
N SER A 87 -9.63 -23.09 -9.33
CA SER A 87 -8.71 -23.77 -8.42
C SER A 87 -8.58 -23.14 -7.03
N GLY A 88 -9.23 -22.00 -6.77
CA GLY A 88 -9.10 -21.25 -5.52
C GLY A 88 -7.83 -20.39 -5.45
N GLU A 89 -7.12 -20.22 -6.57
CA GLU A 89 -5.86 -19.48 -6.60
C GLU A 89 -6.12 -18.01 -7.00
N CYS A 90 -5.65 -17.07 -6.17
CA CYS A 90 -5.82 -15.64 -6.42
C CYS A 90 -5.07 -15.23 -7.70
N THR A 91 -5.82 -15.00 -8.79
CA THR A 91 -5.27 -14.62 -10.10
C THR A 91 -4.98 -13.12 -10.23
N SER A 92 -5.23 -12.32 -9.18
CA SER A 92 -4.86 -10.90 -9.22
C SER A 92 -3.35 -10.81 -9.25
N VAL A 93 -2.84 -10.58 -10.46
CA VAL A 93 -1.46 -10.26 -10.83
C VAL A 93 -0.71 -9.76 -9.60
N GLU A 94 0.27 -10.57 -9.19
CA GLU A 94 1.16 -10.38 -8.06
C GLU A 94 1.43 -8.90 -7.73
N LEU A 95 0.58 -8.30 -6.90
CA LEU A 95 0.95 -7.07 -6.21
C LEU A 95 1.82 -7.56 -5.04
N PRO A 96 3.16 -7.39 -5.08
CA PRO A 96 4.05 -8.06 -4.13
C PRO A 96 3.74 -7.70 -2.67
N TRP A 97 3.11 -6.54 -2.47
CA TRP A 97 2.68 -6.03 -1.17
C TRP A 97 1.41 -6.70 -0.63
N TYR A 98 0.50 -7.21 -1.48
CA TYR A 98 -0.75 -7.84 -1.04
C TYR A 98 -0.49 -9.16 -0.30
N LYS A 99 0.52 -9.93 -0.72
CA LYS A 99 0.97 -11.16 -0.03
C LYS A 99 1.47 -10.86 1.40
N HIS A 100 2.11 -9.70 1.62
CA HIS A 100 2.59 -9.30 2.95
C HIS A 100 1.46 -8.77 3.85
N LEU A 101 0.52 -7.98 3.32
CA LEU A 101 -0.61 -7.47 4.10
C LEU A 101 -1.57 -8.59 4.56
N ARG A 102 -1.77 -9.66 3.77
CA ARG A 102 -2.57 -10.83 4.22
C ARG A 102 -1.96 -11.53 5.44
N ARG A 103 -0.63 -11.68 5.49
CA ARG A 103 0.05 -12.27 6.66
C ARG A 103 -0.15 -11.43 7.92
N VAL A 104 0.07 -10.12 7.82
CA VAL A 104 -0.10 -9.20 8.95
C VAL A 104 -1.55 -9.22 9.48
N ARG A 105 -2.56 -9.32 8.59
CA ARG A 105 -3.97 -9.40 9.00
C ARG A 105 -4.31 -10.71 9.70
N ALA A 106 -3.80 -11.84 9.20
CA ALA A 106 -4.02 -13.15 9.83
C ALA A 106 -3.41 -13.23 11.24
N ASP A 107 -2.23 -12.63 11.44
CA ASP A 107 -1.58 -12.58 12.76
C ASP A 107 -2.35 -11.70 13.75
N VAL A 108 -2.91 -10.57 13.29
CA VAL A 108 -3.71 -9.65 14.13
C VAL A 108 -5.07 -10.25 14.50
N ASP A 109 -5.71 -11.00 13.61
CA ASP A 109 -6.99 -11.65 13.91
C ASP A 109 -6.81 -12.94 14.74
N GLY A 110 -5.69 -13.65 14.58
CA GLY A 110 -5.30 -14.77 15.45
C GLY A 110 -4.98 -14.33 16.89
N ALA A 111 -4.36 -13.16 17.07
CA ALA A 111 -4.04 -12.58 18.38
C ALA A 111 -5.26 -12.05 19.16
N LYS A 112 -6.44 -11.95 18.53
CA LYS A 112 -7.69 -11.56 19.20
C LYS A 112 -8.46 -12.74 19.81
N HIS A 113 -7.98 -13.97 19.62
CA HIS A 113 -8.63 -15.21 20.08
C HIS A 113 -7.77 -16.05 21.05
N THR A 114 -6.70 -15.48 21.61
CA THR A 114 -5.89 -16.05 22.70
C THR A 114 -5.83 -15.10 23.86
#